data_AF-A0A5J4RZT6-F1
#
_entry.id   AF-A0A5J4RZT6-F1
#
_cell.length_a   1.000
_cell.length_b   1.000
_cell.length_c   1.000
_cell.angle_alpha   90.00
_cell.angle_beta   90.00
_cell.angle_gamma   90.00
#
_symmetry.space_group_name_H-M   'P 1'
#
loop_
_entity.id
_entity.type
_entity.pdbx_description
1 polymer ?
#
loop_
_entity_poly.entity_id
_entity_poly.type
_entity_poly.pdbx_seq_one_letter_code
_entity_poly.pdbx_strand_id
1 'polypeptide(L)' 'MKHAKIAAESSKRQYRMTCLLGKSEKLIVDNYLEKYKIKNRSQWVREALFAHIYKMRDADYPTLFDEHTMRR' A
#
# COMPACT_ATOMS: atom_id res chain seq x y z
N MET A 1 21.74 19.09 18.27
CA MET A 1 20.45 19.29 17.59
C MET A 1 19.41 18.47 18.32
N LYS A 2 18.31 19.09 18.77
CA LYS A 2 17.31 18.43 19.61
C LYS A 2 16.52 17.45 18.72
N HIS A 3 16.59 16.15 19.00
CA HIS A 3 15.62 15.20 18.45
C HIS A 3 14.27 15.56 19.05
N ALA A 4 13.52 16.44 18.37
CA ALA A 4 12.12 16.63 18.65
C ALA A 4 11.50 15.23 18.51
N LYS A 5 11.01 14.70 19.63
CA LYS A 5 10.06 13.59 19.59
C LYS A 5 8.94 14.08 18.68
N ILE A 6 8.94 13.63 17.43
CA ILE A 6 7.73 13.58 16.63
C ILE A 6 6.89 12.56 17.38
N ALA A 7 6.23 13.01 18.45
CA ALA A 7 5.01 12.41 18.89
C ALA A 7 4.14 12.55 17.66
N ALA A 8 4.20 11.53 16.80
CA ALA A 8 3.35 11.40 15.65
C ALA A 8 1.97 11.28 16.28
N GLU A 9 1.34 12.43 16.47
CA GLU A 9 -0.08 12.58 16.53
C GLU A 9 -0.55 11.82 15.30
N SER A 10 -0.88 10.54 15.53
CA SER A 10 -1.06 9.55 14.48
C SER A 10 -2.21 10.08 13.64
N SER A 11 -1.87 10.76 12.54
CA SER A 11 -2.78 11.68 11.86
C SER A 11 -4.09 10.93 11.63
N LYS A 12 -5.11 11.34 12.40
CA LYS A 12 -6.40 10.64 12.39
C LYS A 12 -6.85 10.64 10.95
N ARG A 13 -7.22 9.48 10.43
CA ARG A 13 -7.58 9.33 9.01
C ARG A 13 -8.78 10.23 8.72
N GLN A 14 -8.57 11.32 7.97
CA GLN A 14 -9.59 12.35 7.74
C GLN A 14 -10.45 12.07 6.50
N TYR A 15 -9.89 11.35 5.52
CA TYR A 15 -10.53 11.12 4.23
C TYR A 15 -11.06 9.69 4.14
N ARG A 16 -12.31 9.55 3.68
CA ARG A 16 -12.96 8.26 3.45
C ARG A 16 -12.73 7.81 2.02
N MET A 17 -12.30 6.56 1.86
CA MET A 17 -12.28 5.86 0.58
C MET A 17 -13.26 4.69 0.66
N THR A 18 -14.11 4.54 -0.35
CA THR A 18 -15.10 3.45 -0.43
C THR A 18 -14.88 2.71 -1.75
N CYS A 19 -14.90 1.38 -1.71
CA CYS A 19 -14.83 0.52 -2.89
C CYS A 19 -16.04 -0.40 -2.86
N LEU A 20 -16.77 -0.46 -3.98
CA LEU A 20 -17.87 -1.40 -4.17
C LEU A 20 -17.31 -2.60 -4.93
N LEU A 21 -17.62 -3.81 -4.45
CA LEU A 21 -17.16 -5.07 -5.03
C LEU A 21 -18.37 -5.90 -5.45
N GLY A 22 -18.24 -6.58 -6.59
CA GLY A 22 -19.17 -7.63 -7.01
C GLY A 22 -19.10 -8.85 -6.09
N LYS A 23 -20.05 -9.79 -6.26
CA LYS A 23 -20.13 -11.01 -5.44
C LYS A 23 -18.87 -11.88 -5.56
N SER A 24 -18.37 -12.06 -6.78
CA SER A 24 -17.17 -12.84 -7.07
C SER A 24 -15.92 -12.19 -6.47
N GLU A 25 -15.73 -10.89 -6.67
CA GLU A 25 -14.59 -10.13 -6.16
C GLU A 25 -14.54 -10.15 -4.63
N LYS A 26 -15.70 -9.93 -3.99
CA LYS A 26 -15.82 -10.00 -2.53
C LYS A 26 -15.45 -11.39 -2.00
N LEU A 27 -15.90 -12.46 -2.66
CA LEU A 27 -15.58 -13.84 -2.26
C LEU A 27 -14.07 -14.11 -2.33
N ILE A 28 -13.41 -13.67 -3.41
CA ILE A 28 -11.97 -13.83 -3.57
C ILE A 28 -11.21 -13.10 -2.45
N VAL A 29 -11.62 -11.86 -2.15
CA VAL A 29 -11.01 -11.05 -1.08
C VAL A 29 -11.22 -11.70 0.29
N ASP A 30 -12.45 -12.11 0.61
CA ASP A 30 -12.77 -12.72 1.90
C ASP A 30 -11.99 -14.04 2.10
N ASN A 31 -11.94 -14.91 1.07
CA ASN A 31 -11.17 -16.15 1.11
C ASN A 31 -9.67 -15.90 1.32
N TYR A 32 -9.11 -14.86 0.69
CA TYR A 32 -7.71 -14.48 0.87
C TYR A 32 -7.46 -14.03 2.31
N LEU A 33 -8.29 -13.12 2.83
CA LEU A 33 -8.16 -12.59 4.18
C LEU A 33 -8.28 -13.69 5.24
N GLU A 34 -9.21 -14.63 5.05
CA GLU A 34 -9.39 -15.78 5.93
C GLU A 34 -8.16 -16.71 5.90
N LYS A 35 -7.66 -17.06 4.72
CA LYS A 35 -6.48 -17.91 4.54
C LYS A 35 -5.26 -17.38 5.29
N TYR A 36 -5.02 -16.07 5.24
CA TYR A 36 -3.89 -15.42 5.92
C TYR A 36 -4.24 -14.88 7.31
N LYS A 37 -5.44 -15.16 7.84
CA LYS A 37 -5.91 -14.73 9.16
C LYS A 37 -5.82 -13.21 9.38
N ILE A 38 -6.06 -12.45 8.32
CA ILE A 38 -5.99 -10.99 8.33
C ILE A 38 -7.28 -10.43 8.92
N LYS A 39 -7.18 -9.87 10.12
CA LYS A 39 -8.35 -9.34 10.86
C LYS A 39 -8.80 -7.96 10.37
N ASN A 40 -7.85 -7.12 9.95
CA ASN A 40 -8.14 -5.73 9.58
C ASN A 40 -8.15 -5.54 8.05
N ARG A 41 -9.36 -5.59 7.47
CA ARG A 41 -9.55 -5.46 6.02
C ARG A 41 -9.15 -4.07 5.51
N SER A 42 -9.53 -3.01 6.21
CA SER A 42 -9.23 -1.64 5.78
C SER A 42 -7.73 -1.35 5.78
N GLN A 43 -7.00 -1.90 6.75
CA GLN A 43 -5.54 -1.82 6.76
C GLN A 43 -4.94 -2.58 5.58
N TRP A 44 -5.38 -3.82 5.35
CA TRP A 44 -4.88 -4.63 4.25
C TRP A 44 -5.14 -4.00 2.88
N VAL A 45 -6.36 -3.52 2.60
CA VAL A 45 -6.69 -2.86 1.33
C VAL A 45 -5.78 -1.66 1.10
N ARG A 46 -5.55 -0.86 2.14
CA ARG A 46 -4.72 0.33 2.05
C ARG A 46 -3.26 -0.03 1.80
N GLU A 47 -2.73 -1.00 2.53
CA GLU A 47 -1.35 -1.48 2.34
C GLU A 47 -1.16 -2.09 0.95
N ALA A 48 -2.12 -2.88 0.47
CA ALA A 48 -2.09 -3.46 -0.87
C ALA A 48 -2.10 -2.36 -1.95
N LEU A 49 -2.95 -1.34 -1.81
CA LEU A 49 -3.00 -0.21 -2.72
C LEU A 49 -1.69 0.57 -2.74
N PHE A 50 -1.14 0.92 -1.57
CA PHE A 50 0.13 1.63 -1.48
C PHE A 50 1.29 0.79 -2.03
N ALA A 51 1.35 -0.50 -1.70
CA ALA A 51 2.37 -1.39 -2.22
C ALA A 51 2.32 -1.47 -3.76
N HIS A 52 1.13 -1.44 -4.36
CA HIS A 52 0.99 -1.37 -5.81
C HIS A 52 1.45 -0.02 -6.36
N ILE A 53 0.99 1.10 -5.80
CA ILE A 53 1.39 2.45 -6.23
C ILE A 53 2.90 2.64 -6.14
N TYR A 54 3.54 2.21 -5.05
CA TYR A 54 4.99 2.32 -4.90
C TYR A 54 5.73 1.50 -5.94
N LYS A 55 5.29 0.26 -6.23
CA LYS A 55 5.90 -0.55 -7.28
C LYS A 55 5.77 0.09 -8.66
N MET A 56 4.61 0.65 -8.98
CA MET A 56 4.40 1.37 -10.25
C MET A 56 5.27 2.62 -10.31
N ARG A 57 5.29 3.41 -9.23
CA ARG A 57 6.11 4.62 -9.13
C ARG A 57 7.60 4.32 -9.28
N ASP A 58 8.09 3.26 -8.64
CA ASP A 58 9.50 2.89 -8.72
C ASP A 58 9.88 2.42 -10.13
N ALA A 59 8.95 1.79 -10.85
CA ALA A 59 9.14 1.41 -12.26
C ALA A 59 9.13 2.62 -13.21
N ASP A 60 8.27 3.61 -12.97
CA ASP A 60 8.13 4.81 -13.80
C ASP A 60 9.10 5.94 -13.40
N TYR A 61 9.87 5.77 -12.33
CA TYR A 61 10.79 6.80 -11.86
C TYR A 61 11.95 6.89 -12.85
N PRO A 62 12.18 8.06 -13.50
CA PRO A 62 13.29 8.21 -14.43
C PRO A 62 14.60 8.07 -13.64
N THR A 63 15.22 6.89 -13.71
CA THR A 63 16.52 6.65 -13.10
C THR A 63 17.59 7.34 -13.94
N LEU A 64 18.55 7.97 -13.26
CA LEU A 64 19.65 8.70 -13.91
C LEU A 64 20.48 7.80 -14.84
N PHE A 65 20.46 6.50 -14.58
CA PHE A 65 21.03 5.47 -15.43
C PHE A 65 19.99 4.38 -15.67
N ASP A 66 19.94 3.87 -16.89
CA ASP A 66 19.14 2.70 -17.24
C ASP A 66 19.73 1.44 -16.58
N GLU A 67 18.92 0.41 -16.31
CA GLU A 67 19.40 -0.83 -15.67
C GLU A 67 20.56 -1.47 -16.45
N HIS A 68 20.55 -1.30 -17.78
CA HIS A 68 21.59 -1.80 -18.67
C HIS A 68 22.93 -1.07 -18.53
N THR A 69 22.93 0.18 -18.04
CA THR A 69 24.14 0.96 -17.80
C THR A 69 24.78 0.71 -16.43
N MET A 70 24.02 0.27 -15.42
CA MET A 70 24.53 0.05 -14.05
C MET A 70 25.13 -1.35 -13.78
N ARG A 71 24.81 -2.37 -14.58
CA ARG A 71 25.29 -3.76 -14.38
C ARG A 71 26.55 -4.11 -15.20
N ARG A 72 27.31 -3.13 -15.67
CA ARG A 72 28.58 -3.34 -16.39
C ARG A 72 29.79 -3.09 -15.51
#